data_AF-A0A2V9LYU5-F1
#
_entry.id   AF-A0A2V9LYU5-F1
#
_cell.length_a   1.000
_cell.length_b   1.000
_cell.length_c   1.000
_cell.angle_alpha   90.00
_cell.angle_beta   90.00
_cell.angle_gamma   90.00
#
_symmetry.space_group_name_H-M   'P 1'
#
loop_
_entity.id
_entity.type
_entity.pdbx_description
1 polymer ?
#
loop_
_entity_poly.entity_id
_entity_poly.type
_entity_poly.pdbx_seq_one_letter_code
_entity_poly.pdbx_strand_id
1 'polypeptide(L)'
;MPPVAFSSLMAMPSFLDSAEARAFTRAYRRARTWAQGTAAEEVTSREAPFFPGVDRDTLTAAIRRYQTLGCWLGNIDITRDLYEQALEVFLSTGAVRQRHPYEAVVVPPPE
;
A
#
# COMPACT_ATOMS: atom_id res chain seq x y z
N MET A 1 -17.12 2.19 -3.52
CA MET A 1 -16.08 3.12 -3.98
C MET A 1 -15.25 2.40 -5.01
N PRO A 2 -15.02 2.96 -6.20
CA PRO A 2 -14.16 2.33 -7.20
C PRO A 2 -12.73 2.14 -6.64
N PRO A 3 -11.98 1.13 -7.10
CA PRO A 3 -10.58 0.95 -6.73
C PRO A 3 -9.75 2.20 -7.03
N VAL A 4 -8.82 2.53 -6.14
CA VAL A 4 -8.01 3.75 -6.23
C VAL A 4 -6.61 3.50 -5.66
N ALA A 5 -5.60 4.18 -6.21
CA ALA A 5 -4.23 4.15 -5.68
C ALA A 5 -4.09 5.03 -4.41
N PHE A 6 -4.70 4.59 -3.30
CA PHE A 6 -4.70 5.39 -2.06
C PHE A 6 -3.48 5.10 -1.16
N SER A 7 -3.17 3.83 -0.90
CA SER A 7 -2.00 3.45 -0.12
C SER A 7 -0.84 3.15 -1.06
N SER A 8 0.07 4.11 -1.19
CA SER A 8 1.23 4.04 -2.07
C SER A 8 2.52 4.26 -1.29
N LEU A 9 3.62 3.68 -1.78
CA LEU A 9 4.95 3.93 -1.26
C LEU A 9 5.58 5.08 -2.04
N MET A 10 6.31 5.94 -1.34
CA MET A 10 7.04 7.06 -1.93
C MET A 10 8.49 7.02 -1.46
N ALA A 11 9.41 7.34 -2.36
CA ALA A 11 10.82 7.44 -2.06
C ALA A 11 11.49 8.48 -2.97
N MET A 12 12.66 8.96 -2.54
CA MET A 12 13.49 9.81 -3.39
C MET A 12 14.04 9.02 -4.58
N PRO A 13 14.21 9.63 -5.76
CA PRO A 13 14.81 8.96 -6.93
C PRO A 13 16.15 8.28 -6.62
N SER A 14 17.02 8.94 -5.83
CA SER A 14 18.31 8.37 -5.42
C SER A 14 18.21 7.08 -4.61
N PHE A 15 17.13 6.89 -3.85
CA PHE A 15 16.90 5.62 -3.16
C PHE A 15 16.46 4.54 -4.14
N LEU A 16 15.60 4.86 -5.10
CA LEU A 16 15.02 3.89 -6.03
C LEU A 16 16.09 3.17 -6.88
N ASP A 17 17.22 3.82 -7.16
CA ASP A 17 18.35 3.25 -7.92
C ASP A 17 19.23 2.30 -7.08
N SER A 18 19.04 2.25 -5.76
CA SER A 18 19.89 1.53 -4.82
C SER A 18 19.62 0.02 -4.74
N ALA A 19 20.57 -0.75 -4.21
CA ALA A 19 20.39 -2.18 -3.95
C ALA A 19 19.39 -2.42 -2.80
N GLU A 20 19.33 -1.50 -1.86
CA GLU A 20 18.43 -1.46 -0.72
C GLU A 20 16.98 -1.34 -1.18
N ALA A 21 16.69 -0.50 -2.18
CA ALA A 21 15.34 -0.38 -2.73
C ALA A 21 14.87 -1.66 -3.42
N ARG A 22 15.76 -2.35 -4.16
CA ARG A 22 15.48 -3.67 -4.73
C ARG A 22 15.19 -4.71 -3.63
N ALA A 23 16.03 -4.75 -2.59
CA ALA A 23 15.86 -5.66 -1.46
C ALA A 23 14.55 -5.40 -0.69
N PHE A 24 14.25 -4.13 -0.41
CA PHE A 24 13.00 -3.69 0.21
C PHE A 24 11.80 -4.11 -0.63
N THR A 25 11.82 -3.87 -1.94
CA THR A 25 10.71 -4.18 -2.83
C THR A 25 10.39 -5.68 -2.85
N ARG A 26 11.43 -6.53 -2.89
CA ARG A 26 11.26 -7.98 -2.75
C ARG A 26 10.69 -8.40 -1.40
N ALA A 27 11.17 -7.80 -0.31
CA ALA A 27 10.66 -8.08 1.03
C ALA A 27 9.20 -7.63 1.19
N TYR A 28 8.86 -6.46 0.69
CA TYR A 28 7.52 -5.88 0.73
C TYR A 28 6.51 -6.73 -0.05
N ARG A 29 6.85 -7.19 -1.26
CA ARG A 29 6.01 -8.12 -2.03
C ARG A 29 5.72 -9.40 -1.22
N ARG A 30 6.75 -10.02 -0.63
CA ARG A 30 6.58 -11.21 0.23
C ARG A 30 5.73 -10.94 1.45
N ALA A 31 5.92 -9.79 2.10
CA ALA A 31 5.15 -9.40 3.28
C ALA A 31 3.66 -9.22 2.95
N ARG A 32 3.31 -8.57 1.82
CA ARG A 32 1.92 -8.45 1.36
C ARG A 32 1.29 -9.82 1.11
N THR A 33 1.98 -10.70 0.39
CA THR A 33 1.49 -12.07 0.13
C THR A 33 1.27 -12.84 1.43
N TRP A 34 2.22 -12.75 2.37
CA TRP A 34 2.08 -13.39 3.68
C TRP A 34 0.90 -12.81 4.47
N ALA A 35 0.79 -11.48 4.58
CA ALA A 35 -0.29 -10.82 5.32
C ALA A 35 -1.67 -11.15 4.74
N GLN A 36 -1.78 -11.32 3.42
CA GLN A 36 -3.03 -11.69 2.77
C GLN A 36 -3.42 -13.17 2.97
N GLY A 37 -2.43 -14.06 3.00
CA GLY A 37 -2.63 -15.51 3.02
C GLY A 37 -2.58 -16.17 4.41
N THR A 38 -2.06 -15.47 5.41
CA THR A 38 -1.92 -15.96 6.78
C THR A 38 -3.17 -15.66 7.62
N ALA A 39 -3.46 -16.49 8.62
CA ALA A 39 -4.57 -16.23 9.54
C ALA A 39 -4.41 -14.88 10.25
N ALA A 40 -5.51 -14.12 10.38
CA ALA A 40 -5.48 -12.77 10.95
C ALA A 40 -4.86 -12.74 12.34
N GLU A 41 -5.09 -13.76 13.16
CA GLU A 41 -4.57 -13.91 14.53
C GLU A 41 -3.04 -14.03 14.56
N GLU A 42 -2.46 -14.71 13.56
CA GLU A 42 -1.02 -14.84 13.42
C GLU A 42 -0.41 -13.52 12.93
N VAL A 43 -1.04 -12.84 11.97
CA VAL A 43 -0.64 -11.49 11.56
C VAL A 43 -0.70 -10.53 12.76
N THR A 44 -1.79 -10.55 13.54
CA THR A 44 -1.92 -9.76 14.77
C THR A 44 -0.77 -10.04 15.75
N SER A 45 -0.35 -11.31 15.90
CA SER A 45 0.74 -11.64 16.83
C SER A 45 2.07 -10.99 16.45
N ARG A 46 2.31 -10.76 15.15
CA ARG A 46 3.50 -10.07 14.62
C ARG A 46 3.37 -8.55 14.72
N GLU A 47 2.17 -8.03 14.49
CA GLU A 47 1.91 -6.59 14.41
C GLU A 47 1.65 -5.94 15.79
N ALA A 48 1.08 -6.66 16.75
CA ALA A 48 0.67 -6.11 18.05
C ALA A 48 1.74 -5.28 18.79
N PRO A 49 3.04 -5.63 18.77
CA PRO A 49 4.08 -4.80 19.38
C PRO A 49 4.18 -3.37 18.79
N PHE A 50 3.76 -3.17 17.54
CA PHE A 50 3.73 -1.86 16.88
C PHE A 50 2.48 -1.04 17.22
N PHE A 51 1.48 -1.64 17.88
CA PHE A 51 0.20 -1.01 18.24
C PHE A 51 -0.12 -1.18 19.74
N PRO A 52 0.72 -0.69 20.67
CA PRO A 52 0.58 -0.94 22.11
C PRO A 52 -0.72 -0.38 22.72
N GLY A 53 -1.38 0.57 22.05
CA GLY A 53 -2.65 1.17 22.50
C GLY A 53 -3.90 0.55 21.87
N VAL A 54 -3.75 -0.51 21.06
CA VAL A 54 -4.86 -1.15 20.35
C VAL A 54 -5.09 -2.54 20.95
N ASP A 55 -6.32 -2.79 21.37
CA ASP A 55 -6.73 -4.12 21.84
C ASP A 55 -6.52 -5.19 20.74
N ARG A 56 -6.10 -6.39 21.16
CA ARG A 56 -5.71 -7.46 20.25
C ARG A 56 -6.87 -7.95 19.37
N ASP A 57 -8.09 -8.00 19.91
CA ASP A 57 -9.26 -8.43 19.16
C ASP A 57 -9.65 -7.37 18.13
N THR A 58 -9.53 -6.09 18.52
CA THR A 58 -9.72 -4.95 17.60
C THR A 58 -8.71 -4.97 16.45
N LEU A 59 -7.42 -5.21 16.73
CA LEU A 59 -6.38 -5.32 15.71
C LEU A 59 -6.63 -6.51 14.77
N THR A 60 -7.03 -7.66 15.32
CA THR A 60 -7.36 -8.86 14.53
C THR A 60 -8.56 -8.62 13.62
N ALA A 61 -9.61 -7.96 14.13
CA ALA A 61 -10.78 -7.61 13.32
C ALA A 61 -10.41 -6.65 12.18
N ALA A 62 -9.54 -5.67 12.44
CA ALA A 62 -9.04 -4.77 11.41
C ALA A 62 -8.24 -5.52 10.34
N ILE A 63 -7.28 -6.37 10.73
CA ILE A 63 -6.51 -7.18 9.78
C ILE A 63 -7.43 -8.02 8.91
N ARG A 64 -8.36 -8.78 9.51
CA ARG A 64 -9.32 -9.62 8.78
C ARG A 64 -10.17 -8.80 7.79
N ARG A 65 -10.56 -7.58 8.19
CA ARG A 65 -11.28 -6.65 7.31
C ARG A 65 -10.45 -6.23 6.10
N TYR A 66 -9.17 -5.91 6.29
CA TYR A 66 -8.26 -5.54 5.20
C TYR A 66 -7.95 -6.74 4.28
N GLN A 67 -7.85 -7.96 4.82
CA GLN A 67 -7.74 -9.18 4.01
C GLN A 67 -8.98 -9.36 3.12
N THR A 68 -10.18 -9.16 3.69
CA THR A 68 -11.46 -9.28 2.96
C THR A 68 -11.59 -8.22 1.87
N LEU A 69 -11.05 -7.02 2.08
CA LEU A 69 -10.99 -5.97 1.06
C LEU A 69 -9.97 -6.25 -0.05
N GLY A 70 -9.07 -7.22 0.15
CA GLY A 70 -8.00 -7.50 -0.79
C GLY A 70 -6.91 -6.43 -0.81
N CYS A 71 -6.71 -5.68 0.28
CA CYS A 71 -5.74 -4.59 0.35
C CYS A 71 -4.30 -5.03 0.01
N TRP A 72 -3.98 -6.31 0.22
CA TRP A 72 -2.65 -6.86 -0.02
C TRP A 72 -2.58 -7.78 -1.25
N LEU A 73 -3.66 -7.88 -2.04
CA LEU A 73 -3.68 -8.63 -3.28
C LEU A 73 -3.01 -7.88 -4.43
N GLY A 74 -2.55 -8.65 -5.41
CA GLY A 74 -2.04 -8.15 -6.69
C GLY A 74 -0.64 -7.55 -6.63
N ASN A 75 -0.25 -6.94 -7.74
CA ASN A 75 1.04 -6.28 -7.85
C ASN A 75 1.12 -5.02 -6.99
N ILE A 76 2.33 -4.53 -6.77
CA ILE A 76 2.61 -3.25 -6.10
C ILE A 76 2.68 -2.07 -7.09
N ASP A 77 2.55 -2.34 -8.39
CA ASP A 77 2.55 -1.33 -9.43
C ASP A 77 1.30 -0.46 -9.30
N ILE A 78 1.46 0.86 -9.41
CA ILE A 78 0.33 1.77 -9.51
C ILE A 78 -0.04 1.88 -10.98
N THR A 79 -1.18 1.33 -11.39
CA THR A 79 -1.63 1.47 -12.78
C THR A 79 -2.09 2.89 -13.05
N ARG A 80 -2.06 3.31 -14.33
CA ARG A 80 -2.57 4.62 -14.74
C ARG A 80 -4.02 4.82 -14.32
N ASP A 81 -4.88 3.84 -14.56
CA ASP A 81 -6.30 3.95 -14.22
C ASP A 81 -6.53 4.18 -12.72
N LEU A 82 -5.79 3.48 -11.86
CA LEU A 82 -5.89 3.66 -10.41
C LEU A 82 -5.39 5.03 -9.95
N TYR A 83 -4.37 5.56 -10.63
CA TYR A 83 -3.83 6.90 -10.38
C TYR A 83 -4.79 8.00 -10.84
N GLU A 84 -5.33 7.89 -12.05
CA GLU A 84 -6.30 8.86 -12.58
C GLU A 84 -7.57 8.88 -11.72
N GLN A 85 -8.03 7.71 -11.25
CA GLN A 85 -9.14 7.63 -10.30
C GLN A 85 -8.81 8.32 -8.96
N ALA A 86 -7.55 8.26 -8.50
CA ALA A 86 -7.11 8.96 -7.28
C ALA A 86 -7.14 10.47 -7.48
N LEU A 87 -6.66 10.95 -8.63
CA LEU A 87 -6.74 12.37 -8.99
C LEU A 87 -8.17 12.88 -9.00
N GLU A 88 -9.13 12.12 -9.54
CA GLU A 88 -10.54 12.54 -9.51
C GLU A 88 -11.07 12.73 -8.08
N VAL A 89 -10.75 11.80 -7.18
CA VAL A 89 -11.14 11.90 -5.76
C VAL A 89 -10.49 13.13 -5.13
N PHE A 90 -9.19 13.34 -5.32
CA PHE A 90 -8.48 14.47 -4.72
C PHE A 90 -8.87 15.83 -5.30
N LEU A 91 -9.23 15.91 -6.58
CA LEU A 91 -9.75 17.14 -7.20
C LEU A 91 -11.14 17.47 -6.69
N SER A 92 -12.04 16.47 -6.63
CA SER A 92 -13.41 16.67 -6.17
C SER A 92 -13.50 17.14 -4.71
N THR A 93 -12.50 16.77 -3.89
CA THR A 93 -12.37 17.18 -2.49
C THR A 93 -11.58 18.47 -2.29
N GLY A 94 -10.96 19.00 -3.36
CA GLY A 94 -10.08 20.17 -3.29
C GLY A 94 -8.72 19.91 -2.62
N ALA A 95 -8.36 18.64 -2.39
CA ALA A 95 -7.08 18.25 -1.80
C ALA A 95 -5.89 18.50 -2.75
N VAL A 96 -6.13 18.45 -4.06
CA VAL A 96 -5.19 18.94 -5.09
C VAL A 96 -5.88 19.98 -5.96
N ARG A 97 -5.10 20.95 -6.45
CA ARG A 97 -5.62 22.09 -7.24
C ARG A 97 -5.56 21.86 -8.75
N GLN A 98 -4.74 20.90 -9.18
CA GLN A 98 -4.50 20.60 -10.58
C GLN A 98 -4.18 19.12 -10.75
N ARG A 99 -4.29 18.63 -12.00
CA ARG A 99 -3.84 17.29 -12.36
C ARG A 99 -2.32 17.27 -12.51
N HIS A 100 -1.70 16.22 -11.99
CA HIS A 100 -0.30 15.92 -12.23
C HIS A 100 -0.22 14.76 -13.23
N PRO A 101 0.68 14.79 -14.23
CA PRO A 101 0.85 13.64 -15.13
C PRO A 101 1.32 12.40 -14.36
N TYR A 102 0.82 11.23 -14.72
CA TYR A 102 1.20 9.94 -14.11
C TYR A 102 2.72 9.75 -14.09
N GLU A 103 3.39 10.01 -15.22
CA GLU A 103 4.82 9.82 -15.41
C GLU A 103 5.67 10.78 -14.57
N ALA A 104 5.07 11.87 -14.06
CA ALA A 104 5.77 12.82 -13.21
C ALA A 104 5.90 12.33 -11.77
N VAL A 105 5.07 11.36 -11.33
CA VAL A 105 5.00 10.95 -9.91
C VAL A 105 4.94 9.44 -9.69
N VAL A 106 4.70 8.65 -10.72
CA VAL A 106 4.70 7.18 -10.65
C VAL A 106 5.86 6.63 -11.48
N VAL A 107 6.61 5.72 -10.86
CA VAL A 107 7.69 4.95 -11.51
C VAL A 107 7.47 3.45 -11.28
N PRO A 108 8.01 2.58 -12.15
CA PRO A 108 8.00 1.15 -11.93
C PRO A 108 8.70 0.79 -10.59
N PRO A 109 8.23 -0.23 -9.87
CA PRO A 109 8.92 -0.65 -8.65
C PRO A 109 10.31 -1.24 -8.95
N PRO A 110 11.30 -1.04 -8.06
CA PRO A 110 12.63 -1.64 -8.19
C PRO A 110 12.59 -3.18 -8.28
N GLU A 111 13.49 -3.78 -9.07
CA GLU A 111 13.62 -5.25 -9.27
C GLU A 111 14.69 -5.91 -8.39
#